data_AF-A0A2D5ZWN3-F1
#
_entry.id   AF-A0A2D5ZWN3-F1
#
_cell.length_a   1.000
_cell.length_b   1.000
_cell.length_c   1.000
_cell.angle_alpha   90.00
_cell.angle_beta   90.00
_cell.angle_gamma   90.00
#
_symmetry.space_group_name_H-M   'P 1'
#
loop_
_entity.id
_entity.type
_entity.pdbx_description
1 polymer ?
#
loop_
_entity_poly.entity_id
_entity_poly.type
_entity_poly.pdbx_seq_one_letter_code
_entity_poly.pdbx_strand_id
1 'polypeptide(L)'
;MLEDIDRKRIALFFYFAFLNESLTRQCSLKALRDIRRAKRLQTTPSYFTDRDLVATTSRVFESGKKKQAKHRSVSLVGVVNFPQSVDLGVWQQLQRSTSDDERLALIWSKLLSVSDEDISDGLGVTVGTVRHRVARGLRALGVTLSEVTAVAK
;
A
#
# COMPACT_ATOMS: atom_id res chain seq x y z
N MET A 1 9.38 -19.94 -4.07
CA MET A 1 8.67 -20.05 -2.78
C MET A 1 8.09 -18.68 -2.40
N LEU A 2 7.38 -18.50 -1.28
CA LEU A 2 7.03 -17.17 -0.75
C LEU A 2 7.72 -17.03 0.61
N GLU A 3 8.60 -16.06 0.73
CA GLU A 3 9.46 -15.88 1.89
C GLU A 3 8.76 -15.06 2.97
N ASP A 4 9.29 -15.07 4.19
CA ASP A 4 8.74 -14.27 5.29
C ASP A 4 8.86 -12.76 5.03
N ILE A 5 9.88 -12.35 4.28
CA ILE A 5 10.03 -10.96 3.83
C ILE A 5 8.86 -10.54 2.93
N ASP A 6 8.39 -11.39 2.03
CA ASP A 6 7.26 -11.10 1.15
C ASP A 6 5.96 -10.94 1.94
N ARG A 7 5.76 -11.79 2.96
CA ARG A 7 4.58 -11.70 3.84
C ARG A 7 4.57 -10.37 4.59
N LYS A 8 5.73 -9.95 5.10
CA LYS A 8 5.89 -8.64 5.76
C LYS A 8 5.63 -7.49 4.79
N ARG A 9 6.18 -7.53 3.57
CA ARG A 9 5.95 -6.50 2.54
C ARG A 9 4.46 -6.38 2.17
N ILE A 10 3.76 -7.50 2.01
CA ILE A 10 2.30 -7.53 1.75
C ILE A 10 1.53 -6.93 2.94
N ALA A 11 1.87 -7.30 4.17
CA ALA A 11 1.21 -6.77 5.35
C ALA A 11 1.44 -5.26 5.51
N LEU A 12 2.69 -4.80 5.35
CA LEU A 12 3.06 -3.39 5.37
C LEU A 12 2.34 -2.59 4.28
N PHE A 13 2.23 -3.13 3.07
CA PHE A 13 1.48 -2.51 1.98
C PHE A 13 0.05 -2.19 2.42
N PHE A 14 -0.70 -3.20 2.86
CA PHE A 14 -2.10 -3.00 3.23
C PHE A 14 -2.28 -2.23 4.52
N TYR A 15 -1.29 -2.24 5.41
CA TYR A 15 -1.29 -1.42 6.61
C TYR A 15 -1.29 0.06 6.24
N PHE A 16 -0.32 0.52 5.44
CA PHE A 16 -0.22 1.91 5.02
C PHE A 16 -1.28 2.31 3.99
N ALA A 17 -1.81 1.36 3.21
CA ALA A 17 -2.87 1.62 2.25
C ALA A 17 -4.24 1.88 2.91
N PHE A 18 -4.52 1.26 4.07
CA PHE A 18 -5.86 1.32 4.70
C PHE A 18 -5.89 1.94 6.10
N LEU A 19 -4.78 1.91 6.85
CA LEU A 19 -4.71 2.31 8.26
C LEU A 19 -5.81 1.67 9.12
N ASN A 20 -6.16 0.42 8.83
CA ASN A 20 -7.21 -0.32 9.50
C ASN A 20 -6.77 -1.78 9.67
N GLU A 21 -6.50 -2.21 10.90
CA GLU A 21 -5.91 -3.52 11.15
C GLU A 21 -6.77 -4.68 10.60
N SER A 22 -8.09 -4.63 10.79
CA SER A 22 -9.00 -5.68 10.31
C SER A 22 -8.95 -5.79 8.78
N LEU A 23 -9.03 -4.66 8.07
CA LEU A 23 -8.99 -4.65 6.62
C LEU A 23 -7.59 -5.05 6.10
N THR A 24 -6.53 -4.59 6.76
CA THR A 24 -5.15 -4.98 6.47
C THR A 24 -4.98 -6.49 6.58
N ARG A 25 -5.44 -7.10 7.68
CA ARG A 25 -5.38 -8.55 7.89
C ARG A 25 -6.16 -9.31 6.81
N GLN A 26 -7.38 -8.88 6.52
CA GLN A 26 -8.23 -9.52 5.50
C GLN A 26 -7.61 -9.44 4.10
N CYS A 27 -7.14 -8.27 3.69
CA CYS A 27 -6.50 -8.07 2.38
C CYS A 27 -5.17 -8.81 2.28
N SER A 28 -4.35 -8.81 3.33
CA SER A 28 -3.10 -9.57 3.37
C SER A 28 -3.35 -11.07 3.18
N LEU A 29 -4.30 -11.64 3.93
CA LEU A 29 -4.68 -13.05 3.78
C LEU A 29 -5.26 -13.36 2.41
N LYS A 30 -6.03 -12.44 1.80
CA LYS A 30 -6.52 -12.58 0.43
C LYS A 30 -5.37 -12.61 -0.56
N ALA A 31 -4.45 -11.64 -0.51
CA ALA A 31 -3.29 -11.57 -1.40
C ALA A 31 -2.41 -12.83 -1.30
N LEU A 32 -2.14 -13.31 -0.08
CA LEU A 32 -1.38 -14.54 0.13
C LEU A 32 -2.06 -15.77 -0.48
N ARG A 33 -3.40 -15.87 -0.36
CA ARG A 33 -4.16 -16.95 -1.01
C ARG A 33 -4.12 -16.86 -2.53
N ASP A 34 -4.27 -15.65 -3.06
CA ASP A 34 -4.21 -15.40 -4.50
C ASP A 34 -2.85 -15.79 -5.08
N ILE A 35 -1.75 -15.41 -4.42
CA ILE A 35 -0.38 -15.77 -4.83
C ILE A 35 -0.19 -17.29 -4.79
N ARG A 36 -0.60 -17.95 -3.69
CA ARG A 36 -0.51 -19.41 -3.58
C ARG A 36 -1.32 -20.11 -4.67
N ARG A 37 -2.51 -19.61 -4.98
CA ARG A 37 -3.36 -20.17 -6.05
C ARG A 37 -2.72 -19.99 -7.42
N ALA A 38 -2.20 -18.79 -7.73
CA ALA A 38 -1.52 -18.52 -9.00
C ALA A 38 -0.30 -19.43 -9.19
N LYS A 39 0.53 -19.59 -8.14
CA LYS A 39 1.71 -20.48 -8.20
C LYS A 39 1.36 -21.96 -8.36
N ARG A 40 0.23 -22.43 -7.81
CA ARG A 40 -0.24 -23.81 -8.03
C ARG A 40 -0.67 -24.07 -9.48
N LEU A 41 -1.11 -23.03 -10.19
CA LEU A 41 -1.54 -23.13 -11.58
C LEU A 41 -0.38 -22.98 -12.57
N GLN A 42 0.79 -22.53 -12.11
CA GLN A 42 1.98 -22.47 -12.94
C GLN A 42 2.65 -23.84 -13.00
N THR A 43 2.86 -24.34 -14.22
CA THR A 43 3.53 -25.62 -14.49
C THR A 43 5.03 -25.56 -14.16
N THR A 44 5.63 -24.37 -14.16
CA THR A 44 7.05 -24.15 -13.85
C THR A 44 7.23 -23.50 -12.47
N PRO A 45 8.21 -23.93 -11.67
CA PRO A 45 8.53 -23.29 -10.40
C PRO A 45 9.05 -21.87 -10.65
N SER A 46 8.23 -20.85 -10.38
CA SER A 46 8.65 -19.45 -10.45
C SER A 46 8.82 -18.82 -9.05
N TYR A 47 9.86 -17.99 -8.93
CA TYR A 47 10.09 -17.16 -7.76
C TYR A 47 9.04 -16.05 -7.67
N PHE A 48 8.78 -15.57 -6.45
CA PHE A 48 7.86 -14.45 -6.27
C PHE A 48 8.63 -13.19 -6.60
N THR A 49 8.12 -12.39 -7.53
CA THR A 49 8.80 -11.19 -8.01
C THR A 49 8.13 -9.94 -7.46
N ASP A 50 8.85 -8.83 -7.51
CA ASP A 50 8.34 -7.52 -7.14
C ASP A 50 7.17 -7.08 -8.04
N ARG A 51 7.20 -7.45 -9.32
CA ARG A 51 6.06 -7.35 -10.23
C ARG A 51 4.82 -8.08 -9.70
N ASP A 52 4.98 -9.32 -9.23
CA ASP A 52 3.87 -10.12 -8.67
C ASP A 52 3.30 -9.48 -7.39
N LEU A 53 4.17 -8.89 -6.57
CA LEU A 53 3.79 -8.13 -5.38
C LEU A 53 2.90 -6.95 -5.77
N VAL A 54 3.34 -6.11 -6.72
CA VAL A 54 2.60 -4.93 -7.18
C VAL A 54 1.26 -5.34 -7.79
N ALA A 55 1.26 -6.29 -8.73
CA ALA A 55 0.05 -6.73 -9.42
C ALA A 55 -1.00 -7.30 -8.45
N THR A 56 -0.56 -8.16 -7.51
CA THR A 56 -1.46 -8.76 -6.53
C THR A 56 -1.99 -7.72 -5.55
N THR A 57 -1.13 -6.87 -5.01
CA THR A 57 -1.51 -5.89 -3.99
C THR A 57 -2.44 -4.82 -4.55
N SER A 58 -2.20 -4.35 -5.78
CA SER A 58 -3.08 -3.43 -6.51
C SER A 58 -4.48 -4.04 -6.70
N ARG A 59 -4.57 -5.26 -7.24
CA ARG A 59 -5.86 -5.94 -7.45
C ARG A 59 -6.65 -6.16 -6.16
N VAL A 60 -5.96 -6.58 -5.09
CA VAL A 60 -6.61 -6.81 -3.79
C VAL A 60 -6.98 -5.49 -3.12
N PHE A 61 -6.20 -4.42 -3.30
CA PHE A 61 -6.52 -3.09 -2.82
C PHE A 61 -7.86 -2.61 -3.37
N GLU A 62 -8.10 -2.73 -4.68
CA GLU A 62 -9.39 -2.34 -5.28
C GLU A 62 -10.59 -3.07 -4.67
N SER A 63 -10.40 -4.34 -4.31
CA SER A 63 -11.43 -5.10 -3.57
C SER A 63 -11.62 -4.59 -2.14
N GLY A 64 -10.53 -4.24 -1.46
CA GLY A 64 -10.53 -3.74 -0.08
C GLY A 64 -11.11 -2.34 0.05
N LYS A 65 -10.80 -1.45 -0.89
CA LYS A 65 -11.34 -0.08 -0.98
C LYS A 65 -12.86 -0.07 -1.02
N LYS A 66 -13.47 -0.94 -1.83
CA LYS A 66 -14.93 -1.11 -1.88
C LYS A 66 -15.53 -1.52 -0.53
N LYS A 67 -14.81 -2.33 0.26
CA LYS A 67 -15.23 -2.71 1.61
C LYS A 67 -15.08 -1.55 2.59
N GLN A 68 -13.96 -0.82 2.53
CA GLN A 68 -13.73 0.34 3.40
C GLN A 68 -14.81 1.41 3.21
N ALA A 69 -15.22 1.68 1.97
CA ALA A 69 -16.30 2.61 1.67
C ALA A 69 -17.64 2.23 2.32
N LYS A 70 -17.95 0.92 2.41
CA LYS A 70 -19.18 0.41 3.06
C LYS A 70 -19.17 0.56 4.58
N HIS A 71 -18.00 0.56 5.21
CA HIS A 71 -17.83 0.63 6.66
C HIS A 71 -17.49 2.03 7.18
N ARG A 72 -17.45 3.04 6.30
CA ARG A 72 -17.09 4.43 6.64
C ARG A 72 -18.11 5.15 7.53
N SER A 73 -19.29 4.56 7.77
CA SER A 73 -20.31 5.07 8.70
C SER A 73 -19.99 4.80 10.18
N VAL A 74 -18.95 4.02 10.48
CA VAL A 74 -18.51 3.76 11.85
C VAL A 74 -17.24 4.58 12.11
N SER A 75 -17.35 5.51 13.06
CA SER A 75 -16.26 6.41 13.51
C SER A 75 -14.92 5.67 13.62
N LEU A 76 -13.89 6.19 12.95
CA LEU A 76 -12.51 5.69 13.01
C LEU A 76 -11.79 6.00 14.33
N VAL A 77 -12.51 6.54 15.32
CA VAL A 77 -11.99 6.76 16.67
C VAL A 77 -11.94 5.40 17.38
N GLY A 78 -10.77 4.75 17.35
CA GLY A 78 -10.43 3.68 18.30
C GLY A 78 -10.04 2.30 17.75
N VAL A 79 -9.89 2.09 16.44
CA VAL A 79 -9.65 0.72 15.90
C VAL A 79 -8.18 0.42 15.61
N VAL A 80 -7.24 1.30 15.97
CA VAL A 80 -5.82 0.97 15.89
C VAL A 80 -5.09 1.42 17.15
N ASN A 81 -4.75 0.44 17.99
CA ASN A 81 -3.83 0.64 19.11
C ASN A 81 -2.41 0.73 18.54
N PHE A 82 -2.04 1.91 18.05
CA PHE A 82 -0.65 2.17 17.69
C PHE A 82 0.20 2.19 18.98
N PRO A 83 1.46 1.74 18.93
CA PRO A 83 2.42 2.16 19.95
C PRO A 83 2.38 3.69 20.01
N GLN A 84 2.28 4.27 21.21
CA GLN A 84 2.20 5.73 21.39
C GLN A 84 3.36 6.51 20.72
N SER A 85 4.43 5.80 20.33
CA SER A 85 5.61 6.32 19.66
C SER A 85 5.49 6.50 18.14
N VAL A 86 4.44 6.01 17.48
CA VAL A 86 4.28 6.14 16.02
C VAL A 86 3.17 7.14 15.69
N ASP A 87 3.56 8.37 15.39
CA ASP A 87 2.64 9.37 14.86
C ASP A 87 2.32 9.07 13.39
N LEU A 88 1.08 8.68 13.14
CA LEU A 88 0.55 8.46 11.79
C LEU A 88 -0.37 9.60 11.33
N GLY A 89 -0.46 10.70 12.07
CA GLY A 89 -1.26 11.86 11.72
C GLY A 89 -0.87 12.40 10.34
N VAL A 90 0.43 12.52 10.07
CA VAL A 90 0.96 12.90 8.75
C VAL A 90 0.50 11.94 7.66
N TRP A 91 0.54 10.63 7.91
CA TRP A 91 0.13 9.63 6.92
C TRP A 91 -1.39 9.62 6.70
N GLN A 92 -2.18 9.85 7.76
CA GLN A 92 -3.63 10.02 7.67
C GLN A 92 -4.01 11.26 6.86
N GLN A 93 -3.29 12.37 7.07
CA GLN A 93 -3.50 13.60 6.30
C GLN A 93 -3.09 13.42 4.85
N LEU A 94 -1.95 12.76 4.58
CA LEU A 94 -1.54 12.36 3.24
C LEU A 94 -2.61 11.52 2.54
N GLN A 95 -3.21 10.54 3.23
CA GLN A 95 -4.30 9.72 2.67
C GLN A 95 -5.51 10.54 2.22
N ARG A 96 -5.76 11.70 2.83
CA ARG A 96 -6.88 12.59 2.49
C ARG A 96 -6.53 13.56 1.36
N SER A 97 -5.26 13.94 1.23
CA SER A 97 -4.79 14.95 0.27
C SER A 97 -4.25 14.38 -1.05
N THR A 98 -4.03 13.07 -1.13
CA THR A 98 -3.49 12.39 -2.32
C THR A 98 -4.47 11.42 -2.94
N SER A 99 -4.34 11.21 -4.25
CA SER A 99 -5.03 10.12 -4.94
C SER A 99 -4.47 8.76 -4.50
N ASP A 100 -5.30 7.72 -4.64
CA ASP A 100 -4.86 6.36 -4.33
C ASP A 100 -3.62 5.97 -5.16
N ASP A 101 -3.61 6.29 -6.45
CA ASP A 101 -2.50 5.99 -7.35
C ASP A 101 -1.15 6.58 -6.88
N GLU A 102 -1.15 7.84 -6.43
CA GLU A 102 0.05 8.50 -5.89
C GLU A 102 0.48 7.85 -4.59
N ARG A 103 -0.46 7.56 -3.70
CA ARG A 103 -0.19 6.94 -2.41
C ARG A 103 0.35 5.52 -2.56
N LEU A 104 -0.27 4.70 -3.41
CA LEU A 104 0.18 3.32 -3.63
C LEU A 104 1.57 3.30 -4.27
N ALA A 105 1.84 4.21 -5.22
CA ALA A 105 3.16 4.37 -5.82
C ALA A 105 4.24 4.71 -4.76
N LEU A 106 3.93 5.59 -3.81
CA LEU A 106 4.83 5.86 -2.68
C LEU A 106 5.09 4.63 -1.82
N ILE A 107 4.05 3.85 -1.50
CA ILE A 107 4.19 2.65 -0.66
C ILE A 107 5.12 1.65 -1.38
N TRP A 108 4.87 1.34 -2.65
CA TRP A 108 5.74 0.42 -3.38
C TRP A 108 7.17 0.93 -3.51
N SER A 109 7.36 2.17 -3.96
CA SER A 109 8.68 2.72 -4.26
C SER A 109 9.50 3.03 -3.01
N LYS A 110 8.90 3.65 -1.99
CA LYS A 110 9.62 4.22 -0.84
C LYS A 110 9.56 3.38 0.43
N LEU A 111 8.47 2.65 0.66
CA LEU A 111 8.35 1.79 1.84
C LEU A 111 8.79 0.36 1.56
N LEU A 112 8.51 -0.15 0.36
CA LEU A 112 8.80 -1.53 -0.02
C LEU A 112 10.00 -1.67 -0.95
N SER A 113 10.63 -0.54 -1.33
CA SER A 113 11.83 -0.47 -2.16
C SER A 113 11.68 -1.20 -3.50
N VAL A 114 10.48 -1.21 -4.08
CA VAL A 114 10.21 -1.78 -5.40
C VAL A 114 10.74 -0.84 -6.48
N SER A 115 11.39 -1.38 -7.51
CA SER A 115 11.88 -0.61 -8.66
C SER A 115 10.73 0.04 -9.45
N ASP A 116 11.01 1.15 -10.14
CA ASP A 116 9.97 1.79 -10.96
C ASP A 116 9.55 0.88 -12.13
N GLU A 117 10.48 0.06 -12.63
CA GLU A 117 10.28 -0.94 -13.68
C GLU A 117 9.32 -2.03 -13.23
N ASP A 118 9.53 -2.62 -12.05
CA ASP A 118 8.62 -3.65 -11.50
C ASP A 118 7.23 -3.09 -11.16
N ILE A 119 7.16 -1.83 -10.70
CA ILE A 119 5.87 -1.16 -10.48
C ILE A 119 5.16 -0.94 -11.82
N SER A 120 5.90 -0.47 -12.82
CA SER A 120 5.40 -0.24 -14.19
C SER A 120 4.81 -1.52 -14.76
N ASP A 121 5.56 -2.62 -14.69
CA ASP A 121 5.19 -3.93 -15.21
C ASP A 121 4.05 -4.58 -14.42
N GLY A 122 3.99 -4.36 -13.11
CA GLY A 122 2.93 -4.86 -12.24
C GLY A 122 1.61 -4.14 -12.43
N LEU A 123 1.64 -2.86 -12.82
CA LEU A 123 0.45 -2.04 -13.05
C LEU A 123 0.02 -1.97 -14.52
N GLY A 124 0.90 -2.34 -15.47
CA GLY A 124 0.64 -2.18 -16.91
C GLY A 124 0.61 -0.71 -17.34
N VAL A 125 1.46 0.12 -16.74
CA VAL A 125 1.61 1.56 -17.09
C VAL A 125 3.03 1.83 -17.59
N THR A 126 3.38 3.08 -17.89
CA THR A 126 4.76 3.44 -18.22
C THR A 126 5.56 3.78 -16.97
N VAL A 127 6.88 3.55 -17.00
CA VAL A 127 7.82 3.99 -15.94
C VAL A 127 7.70 5.50 -15.68
N GLY A 128 7.45 6.31 -16.72
CA GLY A 128 7.20 7.75 -16.59
C GLY A 128 5.95 8.05 -15.75
N THR A 129 4.88 7.27 -15.92
CA THR A 129 3.67 7.37 -15.08
C THR A 129 3.97 7.04 -13.62
N VAL A 130 4.77 6.00 -13.35
CA VAL A 130 5.20 5.64 -12.00
C VAL A 130 5.97 6.78 -11.35
N ARG A 131 7.02 7.29 -12.03
CA ARG A 131 7.83 8.42 -11.55
C ARG A 131 6.99 9.65 -11.28
N HIS A 132 6.04 9.95 -12.16
CA HIS A 132 5.11 11.06 -11.97
C HIS A 132 4.25 10.90 -10.70
N ARG A 133 3.66 9.71 -10.49
CA ARG A 133 2.86 9.40 -9.29
C ARG A 133 3.69 9.48 -8.01
N VAL A 134 4.90 8.92 -8.01
CA VAL A 134 5.84 9.00 -6.88
C VAL A 134 6.21 10.45 -6.59
N ALA A 135 6.59 11.23 -7.62
CA ALA A 135 6.97 12.63 -7.44
C ALA A 135 5.83 13.47 -6.87
N ARG A 136 4.61 13.29 -7.37
CA ARG A 136 3.42 13.99 -6.83
C ARG A 136 3.13 13.59 -5.39
N GLY A 137 3.19 12.30 -5.08
CA GLY A 137 3.03 11.81 -3.72
C GLY A 137 4.08 12.41 -2.76
N LEU A 138 5.36 12.47 -3.17
CA LEU A 138 6.43 13.04 -2.35
C LEU A 138 6.23 14.53 -2.10
N ARG A 139 5.78 15.29 -3.09
CA ARG A 139 5.45 16.71 -2.90
C ARG A 139 4.32 16.89 -1.91
N ALA A 140 3.24 16.10 -2.04
CA ALA A 140 2.13 16.16 -1.10
C ALA A 140 2.55 15.78 0.33
N LEU A 141 3.44 14.80 0.49
CA LEU A 141 4.03 14.45 1.78
C LEU A 141 4.86 15.60 2.35
N GLY A 142 5.68 16.27 1.53
CA GLY A 142 6.46 17.43 1.96
C GLY A 142 5.59 18.59 2.43
N VAL A 143 4.48 18.87 1.73
CA VAL A 143 3.50 19.90 2.13
C VAL A 143 2.85 19.52 3.46
N THR A 144 2.38 18.27 3.58
CA THR A 144 1.75 17.77 4.80
C THR A 144 2.68 17.86 6.02
N LEU A 145 3.95 17.48 5.85
CA LEU A 145 4.96 17.60 6.91
C LEU A 145 5.17 19.06 7.33
N SER A 146 5.25 19.97 6.36
CA SER A 146 5.44 21.40 6.62
C SER A 146 4.26 21.97 7.40
N GLU A 147 3.02 21.63 7.04
CA GLU A 147 1.80 22.07 7.73
C GLU A 147 1.76 21.57 9.19
N VAL A 148 2.06 20.29 9.43
CA VAL A 148 2.07 19.74 10.80
C VAL A 148 3.15 20.42 11.66
N THR A 149 4.34 20.67 11.10
CA THR A 149 5.40 21.37 11.82
C THR A 149 5.11 22.86 12.07
N ALA A 150 4.31 23.50 11.23
CA ALA A 150 3.91 24.89 11.40
C ALA A 150 2.87 25.07 12.52
N VAL A 151 2.00 24.06 12.74
CA VAL A 151 0.97 24.07 13.80
C VAL A 151 1.54 23.70 15.18
N ALA A 152 2.70 23.05 15.23
CA ALA A 152 3.38 22.66 16.47
C ALA A 152 4.29 23.76 17.07
N LYS A 153 4.39 24.93 16.42
CA LYS A 153 5.09 26.11 16.92
C LYS A 153 4.09 27.13 17.46
#